data_AF-A0A359G0N2-F1
#
_entry.id   AF-A0A359G0N2-F1
#
_cell.length_a   1.000
_cell.length_b   1.000
_cell.length_c   1.000
_cell.angle_alpha   90.00
_cell.angle_beta   90.00
_cell.angle_gamma   90.00
#
_symmetry.space_group_name_H-M   'P 1'
#
loop_
_entity.id
_entity.type
_entity.pdbx_description
1 polymer ?
#
loop_
_entity_poly.entity_id
_entity_poly.type
_entity_poly.pdbx_seq_one_letter_code
_entity_poly.pdbx_strand_id
1 'polypeptide(L)'
;SFDYSVADATGLRSNTSTISIQITDQAPIVANDNFTVNEDITSELNVLLNDSDPQDNIDPASVSIVSLPLNGTVTINSQTGIISYTSNADYNGSDAFVYRVCDLSAYCGEASVSITVVPV
;
A
#
# COMPACT_ATOMS: atom_id res chain seq x y z
N SER A 1 -3.10 5.58 -27.85
CA SER A 1 -3.28 4.89 -29.14
C SER A 1 -2.13 5.25 -30.05
N PHE A 2 -1.93 4.48 -31.12
CA PHE A 2 -1.03 4.87 -32.20
C PHE A 2 -1.58 4.37 -33.53
N ASP A 3 -1.18 5.03 -34.59
CA ASP A 3 -1.58 4.71 -35.95
C ASP A 3 -0.49 3.92 -36.66
N TYR A 4 -0.89 2.99 -37.52
CA TYR A 4 0.02 2.21 -38.35
C TYR A 4 -0.49 2.07 -39.80
N SER A 5 0.45 1.94 -40.72
CA SER A 5 0.23 1.50 -42.10
C SER A 5 1.42 0.65 -42.53
N VAL A 6 1.19 -0.33 -43.41
CA VAL A 6 2.23 -1.23 -43.91
C VAL A 6 2.57 -0.88 -45.35
N ALA A 7 3.84 -1.01 -45.72
CA ALA A 7 4.29 -0.86 -47.10
C ALA A 7 4.65 -2.24 -47.68
N ASP A 8 4.31 -2.49 -48.93
CA ASP A 8 4.78 -3.68 -49.64
C ASP A 8 6.25 -3.53 -50.10
N ALA A 9 6.80 -4.59 -50.72
CA ALA A 9 8.18 -4.60 -51.20
C ALA A 9 8.47 -3.55 -52.29
N THR A 10 7.44 -2.96 -52.90
CA THR A 10 7.53 -1.90 -53.91
C THR A 10 7.36 -0.50 -53.32
N GLY A 11 6.99 -0.41 -52.04
CA GLY A 11 6.84 0.84 -51.29
C GLY A 11 5.42 1.41 -51.28
N LEU A 12 4.43 0.71 -51.84
CA LEU A 12 3.03 1.13 -51.77
C LEU A 12 2.48 0.90 -50.36
N ARG A 13 1.82 1.90 -49.78
CA ARG A 13 1.29 1.87 -48.41
C ARG A 13 -0.19 1.52 -48.35
N SER A 14 -0.58 0.76 -47.33
CA SER A 14 -1.99 0.55 -46.95
C SER A 14 -2.64 1.84 -46.45
N ASN A 15 -3.96 1.81 -46.26
CA ASN A 15 -4.63 2.81 -45.43
C ASN A 15 -4.08 2.78 -43.99
N THR A 16 -4.19 3.92 -43.31
CA THR A 16 -3.88 4.03 -41.88
C THR A 16 -4.95 3.31 -41.07
N SER A 17 -4.52 2.58 -40.04
CA SER A 17 -5.38 1.97 -39.02
C SER A 17 -4.88 2.35 -37.63
N THR A 18 -5.80 2.48 -36.66
CA THR A 18 -5.48 2.89 -35.30
C THR A 18 -5.52 1.69 -34.36
N ILE A 19 -4.49 1.54 -33.53
CA ILE A 19 -4.50 0.65 -32.36
C ILE A 19 -4.73 1.50 -31.11
N SER A 20 -5.77 1.15 -30.35
CA SER A 20 -6.05 1.76 -29.05
C SER A 20 -5.62 0.83 -27.92
N ILE A 21 -4.98 1.40 -26.91
CA ILE A 21 -4.60 0.72 -25.66
C ILE A 21 -5.33 1.48 -24.56
N GLN A 22 -6.06 0.75 -23.71
CA GLN A 22 -6.73 1.31 -22.55
C GLN A 22 -6.00 0.83 -21.30
N ILE A 23 -5.58 1.78 -20.46
CA ILE A 23 -5.09 1.50 -19.11
C ILE A 23 -6.21 1.90 -18.16
N THR A 24 -6.68 0.95 -17.36
CA THR A 24 -7.61 1.20 -16.26
C THR A 24 -6.82 1.30 -14.98
N ASP A 25 -7.23 2.23 -14.14
CA ASP A 25 -6.73 2.37 -12.78
C ASP A 25 -7.02 1.11 -11.96
N GLN A 26 -6.11 0.77 -11.06
CA GLN A 26 -6.19 -0.41 -10.20
C GLN A 26 -5.94 0.00 -8.76
N ALA A 27 -6.54 -0.72 -7.82
CA ALA A 27 -6.26 -0.51 -6.41
C ALA A 27 -4.81 -0.90 -6.07
N PRO A 28 -4.23 -0.28 -5.03
CA PRO A 28 -2.96 -0.72 -4.48
C PRO A 28 -2.98 -2.20 -4.08
N ILE A 29 -1.88 -2.89 -4.37
CA ILE A 29 -1.57 -4.22 -3.85
C ILE A 29 -0.90 -4.02 -2.49
N VAL A 30 -1.71 -4.19 -1.43
CA VAL A 30 -1.30 -3.98 -0.04
C VAL A 30 -0.90 -5.32 0.58
N ALA A 31 0.32 -5.42 1.10
CA ALA A 31 0.89 -6.67 1.61
C ALA A 31 0.92 -6.70 3.14
N ASN A 32 0.76 -7.90 3.72
CA ASN A 32 0.78 -8.06 5.17
C ASN A 32 2.15 -7.78 5.77
N ASP A 33 2.14 -7.17 6.96
CA ASP A 33 3.34 -6.76 7.68
C ASP A 33 3.58 -7.57 8.94
N ASN A 34 4.85 -7.67 9.33
CA ASN A 34 5.29 -8.29 10.57
C ASN A 34 6.35 -7.42 11.24
N PHE A 35 6.12 -7.03 12.50
CA PHE A 35 7.05 -6.23 13.30
C PHE A 35 7.35 -6.91 14.63
N THR A 36 8.56 -6.69 15.15
CA THR A 36 8.93 -7.00 16.54
C THR A 36 9.31 -5.70 17.22
N VAL A 37 8.71 -5.44 18.38
CA VAL A 37 8.87 -4.20 19.13
C VAL A 37 9.14 -4.52 20.59
N ASN A 38 9.84 -3.64 21.29
CA ASN A 38 10.00 -3.75 22.74
C ASN A 38 8.75 -3.20 23.44
N GLU A 39 8.37 -3.77 24.57
CA GLU A 39 7.33 -3.19 25.44
C GLU A 39 7.76 -1.83 26.02
N ASP A 40 6.78 -1.09 26.55
CA ASP A 40 6.94 0.21 27.22
C ASP A 40 7.56 1.35 26.39
N ILE A 41 7.71 1.17 25.07
CA ILE A 41 8.15 2.20 24.14
C ILE A 41 7.17 2.35 22.96
N THR A 42 7.15 3.55 22.37
CA THR A 42 6.50 3.76 21.07
C THR A 42 7.45 3.36 19.95
N SER A 43 6.96 2.53 19.02
CA SER A 43 7.69 2.11 17.81
C SER A 43 7.03 2.66 16.55
N GLU A 44 7.83 3.09 15.59
CA GLU A 44 7.37 3.50 14.26
C GLU A 44 7.34 2.31 13.30
N LEU A 45 6.20 2.09 12.67
CA LEU A 45 5.92 0.99 11.75
C LEU A 45 5.70 1.59 10.35
N ASN A 46 6.62 1.34 9.44
CA ASN A 46 6.47 1.74 8.04
C ASN A 46 5.82 0.60 7.24
N VAL A 47 4.50 0.63 7.17
CA VAL A 47 3.68 -0.39 6.53
C VAL A 47 3.67 -0.32 5.00
N LEU A 48 4.09 0.81 4.41
CA LEU A 48 4.02 1.01 2.96
C LEU A 48 5.25 0.46 2.20
N LEU A 49 6.24 -0.13 2.89
CA LEU A 49 7.51 -0.55 2.26
C LEU A 49 7.38 -1.76 1.32
N ASN A 50 6.40 -2.61 1.57
CA ASN A 50 6.09 -3.83 0.81
C ASN A 50 4.84 -3.67 -0.06
N ASP A 51 4.22 -2.50 -0.05
CA ASP A 51 3.06 -2.17 -0.86
C ASP A 51 3.49 -1.68 -2.23
N SER A 52 2.60 -1.87 -3.22
CA SER A 52 2.83 -1.37 -4.57
C SER A 52 1.53 -1.03 -5.25
N ASP A 53 1.58 -0.10 -6.20
CA ASP A 53 0.47 0.18 -7.09
C ASP A 53 0.94 0.05 -8.56
N PRO A 54 0.16 -0.56 -9.46
CA PRO A 54 0.54 -0.69 -10.87
C PRO A 54 0.74 0.66 -11.60
N GLN A 55 0.20 1.76 -11.09
CA GLN A 55 0.37 3.14 -11.54
C GLN A 55 1.41 3.92 -10.71
N ASP A 56 1.99 3.32 -9.67
CA ASP A 56 2.96 3.94 -8.74
C ASP A 56 2.43 5.23 -8.09
N ASN A 57 1.17 5.19 -7.66
CA ASN A 57 0.41 6.36 -7.18
C ASN A 57 -0.27 6.14 -5.81
N ILE A 58 0.28 5.27 -4.95
CA ILE A 58 -0.18 5.13 -3.55
C ILE A 58 -0.16 6.52 -2.89
N ASP A 59 -1.24 6.87 -2.17
CA ASP A 59 -1.32 8.09 -1.37
C ASP A 59 -1.03 7.77 0.12
N PRO A 60 0.16 8.11 0.66
CA PRO A 60 0.48 7.86 2.06
C PRO A 60 -0.44 8.61 3.03
N ALA A 61 -1.06 9.71 2.62
CA ALA A 61 -1.97 10.47 3.46
C ALA A 61 -3.34 9.78 3.64
N SER A 62 -3.64 8.76 2.82
CA SER A 62 -4.88 7.99 2.88
C SER A 62 -4.84 6.82 3.88
N VAL A 63 -3.68 6.54 4.48
CA VAL A 63 -3.52 5.46 5.47
C VAL A 63 -4.51 5.65 6.62
N SER A 64 -5.28 4.60 6.91
CA SER A 64 -6.29 4.59 7.97
C SER A 64 -6.37 3.23 8.66
N ILE A 65 -6.77 3.23 9.94
CA ILE A 65 -6.95 2.00 10.71
C ILE A 65 -8.38 1.47 10.50
N VAL A 66 -8.48 0.20 10.13
CA VAL A 66 -9.75 -0.52 9.90
C VAL A 66 -10.17 -1.27 11.16
N SER A 67 -9.22 -1.92 11.83
CA SER A 67 -9.42 -2.56 13.12
C SER A 67 -8.26 -2.23 14.06
N LEU A 68 -8.57 -1.92 15.31
CA LEU A 68 -7.58 -1.57 16.32
C LEU A 68 -6.91 -2.81 16.91
N PRO A 69 -5.66 -2.68 17.39
CA PRO A 69 -5.05 -3.69 18.23
C PRO A 69 -5.81 -3.89 19.54
N LEU A 70 -5.65 -5.08 20.14
CA LEU A 70 -6.28 -5.42 21.42
C LEU A 70 -5.40 -5.04 22.61
N ASN A 71 -4.07 -5.06 22.44
CA ASN A 71 -3.10 -4.90 23.52
C ASN A 71 -2.17 -3.70 23.32
N GLY A 72 -2.65 -2.68 22.60
CA GLY A 72 -1.92 -1.45 22.37
C GLY A 72 -2.78 -0.38 21.73
N THR A 73 -2.14 0.71 21.33
CA THR A 73 -2.74 1.83 20.63
C THR A 73 -1.93 2.18 19.40
N VAL A 74 -2.61 2.75 18.40
CA VAL A 74 -1.99 3.20 17.15
C VAL A 74 -2.35 4.65 16.86
N THR A 75 -1.38 5.40 16.34
CA THR A 75 -1.58 6.73 15.74
C THR A 75 -0.91 6.78 14.37
N ILE A 76 -1.40 7.65 13.49
CA ILE A 76 -0.91 7.75 12.12
C ILE A 76 -0.31 9.15 11.90
N ASN A 77 0.88 9.20 11.30
CA ASN A 77 1.38 10.41 10.68
C ASN A 77 0.69 10.60 9.32
N SER A 78 -0.23 11.56 9.23
CA SER A 78 -1.05 11.80 8.03
C SER A 78 -0.28 12.32 6.82
N GLN A 79 1.01 12.67 6.95
CA GLN A 79 1.84 13.09 5.82
C GLN A 79 2.65 11.94 5.24
N THR A 80 3.06 10.98 6.08
CA THR A 80 3.96 9.89 5.67
C THR A 80 3.30 8.53 5.65
N GLY A 81 2.12 8.38 6.27
CA GLY A 81 1.46 7.09 6.46
C GLY A 81 2.13 6.20 7.52
N ILE A 82 3.21 6.66 8.18
CA ILE A 82 3.89 5.92 9.24
C ILE A 82 2.96 5.78 10.44
N ILE A 83 2.86 4.55 10.95
CA ILE A 83 2.02 4.21 12.10
C ILE A 83 2.91 4.14 13.34
N SER A 84 2.58 4.87 14.39
CA SER A 84 3.19 4.68 15.70
C SER A 84 2.35 3.67 16.51
N TYR A 85 3.00 2.64 17.05
CA TYR A 85 2.39 1.66 17.96
C TYR A 85 3.00 1.75 19.35
N THR A 86 2.15 1.69 20.38
CA THR A 86 2.55 1.56 21.78
C THR A 86 1.70 0.47 22.42
N SER A 87 2.35 -0.57 22.95
CA SER A 87 1.65 -1.62 23.70
C SER A 87 1.08 -1.07 25.02
N ASN A 88 0.14 -1.79 25.61
CA ASN A 88 -0.23 -1.56 27.00
C ASN A 88 0.99 -1.78 27.91
N ALA A 89 1.04 -1.09 29.05
CA ALA A 89 2.14 -1.22 30.00
C ALA A 89 2.32 -2.67 30.46
N ASP A 90 3.57 -3.12 30.56
CA ASP A 90 3.97 -4.48 30.95
C ASP A 90 3.36 -5.61 30.08
N TYR A 91 2.85 -5.29 28.87
CA TYR A 91 2.31 -6.28 27.95
C TYR A 91 3.42 -6.85 27.05
N ASN A 92 3.60 -8.16 27.13
CA ASN A 92 4.38 -8.94 26.19
C ASN A 92 3.51 -10.00 25.49
N GLY A 93 3.67 -10.17 24.18
CA GLY A 93 2.85 -11.11 23.41
C GLY A 93 2.56 -10.66 21.98
N SER A 94 1.57 -11.31 21.34
CA SER A 94 1.15 -11.00 19.98
C SER A 94 0.00 -10.00 19.97
N ASP A 95 0.10 -8.98 19.13
CA ASP A 95 -0.97 -8.04 18.84
C ASP A 95 -1.13 -7.87 17.33
N ALA A 96 -2.26 -7.36 16.88
CA ALA A 96 -2.50 -7.19 15.44
C ALA A 96 -3.54 -6.11 15.16
N PHE A 97 -3.38 -5.43 14.03
CA PHE A 97 -4.36 -4.48 13.51
C PHE A 97 -4.46 -4.60 11.99
N VAL A 98 -5.50 -4.00 11.40
CA VAL A 98 -5.66 -3.92 9.94
C VAL A 98 -5.64 -2.47 9.53
N TYR A 99 -4.84 -2.14 8.51
CA TYR A 99 -4.85 -0.82 7.89
C TYR A 99 -5.41 -0.89 6.46
N ARG A 100 -5.81 0.27 5.96
CA ARG A 100 -6.20 0.53 4.59
C ARG A 100 -5.36 1.67 4.04
N VAL A 101 -4.95 1.55 2.77
CA VAL A 101 -4.36 2.65 1.99
C VAL A 101 -4.99 2.67 0.60
N CYS A 102 -5.11 3.88 0.04
CA CYS A 102 -5.68 4.12 -1.28
C CYS A 102 -4.66 4.77 -2.22
N ASP A 103 -4.92 4.67 -3.51
CA ASP A 103 -4.27 5.48 -4.53
C ASP A 103 -4.85 6.90 -4.60
N LEU A 104 -4.26 7.74 -5.45
CA LEU A 104 -4.73 9.11 -5.71
C LEU A 104 -6.13 9.19 -6.37
N SER A 105 -6.69 8.06 -6.79
CA SER A 105 -8.02 7.94 -7.40
C SER A 105 -9.06 7.31 -6.47
N ALA A 106 -8.69 7.06 -5.21
CA ALA A 106 -9.50 6.45 -4.16
C ALA A 106 -9.87 4.96 -4.37
N TYR A 107 -9.11 4.20 -5.16
CA TYR A 107 -9.11 2.75 -5.06
C TYR A 107 -8.22 2.32 -3.89
N CYS A 108 -8.66 1.34 -3.10
CA CYS A 108 -8.00 1.01 -1.84
C CYS A 108 -7.75 -0.49 -1.69
N GLY A 109 -6.68 -0.82 -0.97
CA GLY A 109 -6.41 -2.15 -0.45
C GLY A 109 -6.24 -2.13 1.07
N GLU A 110 -6.36 -3.31 1.69
CA GLU A 110 -6.21 -3.49 3.13
C GLU A 110 -5.22 -4.62 3.42
N ALA A 111 -4.47 -4.50 4.51
CA ALA A 111 -3.57 -5.55 4.97
C ALA A 111 -3.50 -5.63 6.50
N SER A 112 -3.15 -6.82 6.99
CA SER A 112 -2.94 -7.06 8.41
C SER A 112 -1.50 -6.75 8.80
N VAL A 113 -1.34 -6.10 9.95
CA VAL A 113 -0.05 -5.92 10.63
C VAL A 113 -0.02 -6.82 11.85
N SER A 114 0.93 -7.75 11.89
CA SER A 114 1.20 -8.60 13.04
C SER A 114 2.37 -8.05 13.85
N ILE A 115 2.19 -7.92 15.17
CA ILE A 115 3.18 -7.36 16.08
C ILE A 115 3.55 -8.42 17.12
N THR A 116 4.85 -8.61 17.33
CA THR A 116 5.40 -9.34 18.48
C THR A 116 6.02 -8.35 19.46
N VAL A 117 5.42 -8.22 20.64
CA VAL A 117 5.93 -7.37 21.72
C VAL A 117 6.84 -8.21 22.63
N VAL A 118 8.10 -7.80 22.77
CA VAL A 118 9.10 -8.48 23.60
C VAL A 118 9.39 -7.70 24.88
N PRO A 119 9.67 -8.41 25.99
CA PRO A 119 9.96 -7.76 27.27
C PRO A 119 11.30 -7.03 27.24
N VAL A 120 11.44 -6.00 28.08
CA VAL A 120 12.67 -5.20 28.25
C VAL A 120 13.45 -5.51 29.53
#